data_AF-A0ABD3TLV7-F1
#
_entry.id   AF-A0ABD3TLV7-F1
#
_cell.length_a   1.000
_cell.length_b   1.000
_cell.length_c   1.000
_cell.angle_alpha   90.00
_cell.angle_beta   90.00
_cell.angle_gamma   90.00
#
_symmetry.space_group_name_H-M   'P 1'
#
loop_
_entity.id
_entity.type
_entity.pdbx_description
1 polymer ?
#
loop_
_entity_poly.entity_id
_entity_poly.type
_entity_poly.pdbx_seq_one_letter_code
_entity_poly.pdbx_strand_id
1 'polypeptide(L)' 'MSRYYPLLMATWKIAPALAAGCTAMLKPSQLASITCLDLAVVCRGVGLPPGVLNLFTGLGP' A
#
# COMPACT_ATOMS: atom_id res chain seq x y z
N MET A 1 -3.54 15.99 18.19
CA MET A 1 -2.69 16.07 16.97
C MET A 1 -1.79 14.83 16.90
N SER A 2 -2.39 13.63 16.85
CA SER A 2 -1.68 12.35 16.79
C SER A 2 -1.38 12.02 15.33
N ARG A 3 -0.10 12.00 14.98
CA ARG A 3 0.41 11.84 13.62
C ARG A 3 0.15 10.41 13.12
N TYR A 4 -1.02 10.18 12.53
CA TYR A 4 -1.29 8.97 11.75
C TYR A 4 -0.46 9.03 10.46
N TYR A 5 0.56 8.17 10.32
CA TYR A 5 1.35 8.01 9.09
C TYR A 5 1.04 6.66 8.39
N PRO A 6 -0.22 6.39 8.02
CA PRO A 6 -0.59 5.11 7.41
C PRO A 6 0.12 4.88 6.08
N LEU A 7 0.37 5.96 5.33
CA LEU A 7 1.12 5.93 4.06
C LEU A 7 2.55 5.45 4.31
N LEU A 8 3.27 6.08 5.25
CA LEU A 8 4.65 5.72 5.58
C LEU A 8 4.74 4.28 6.09
N MET A 9 3.81 3.86 6.96
CA MET A 9 3.77 2.51 7.51
C MET A 9 3.48 1.46 6.43
N ALA A 10 2.59 1.75 5.48
CA ALA A 10 2.35 0.90 4.33
C ALA A 10 3.61 0.81 3.45
N THR A 11 4.22 1.93 3.11
CA THR A 11 5.46 1.99 2.30
C THR A 11 6.59 1.23 2.96
N TRP A 12 6.79 1.36 4.28
CA TRP A 12 7.85 0.64 5.01
C TRP A 12 7.67 -0.88 5.02
N LYS A 13 6.43 -1.37 4.91
CA LYS A 13 6.14 -2.81 4.78
C LYS A 13 6.28 -3.30 3.35
N ILE A 14 5.84 -2.48 2.40
CA ILE A 14 5.81 -2.82 0.97
C ILE A 14 7.21 -2.72 0.34
N ALA A 15 7.99 -1.69 0.68
CA ALA A 15 9.31 -1.43 0.13
C ALA A 15 10.31 -2.59 0.30
N PRO A 16 10.50 -3.20 1.50
CA PRO A 16 11.39 -4.35 1.65
C PRO A 16 10.83 -5.61 0.96
N ALA A 17 9.50 -5.80 0.93
CA ALA A 17 8.88 -6.90 0.18
C ALA A 17 9.16 -6.79 -1.32
N LEU A 18 9.03 -5.58 -1.87
CA LEU A 18 9.38 -5.29 -3.27
C LEU A 18 10.88 -5.44 -3.54
N ALA A 19 11.74 -4.97 -2.63
CA ALA A 19 13.18 -5.09 -2.76
C ALA A 19 13.65 -6.56 -2.73
N ALA A 20 12.94 -7.42 -2.00
CA ALA A 20 13.15 -8.87 -1.99
C ALA A 20 12.61 -9.58 -3.25
N GLY A 21 11.96 -8.86 -4.17
CA GLY A 21 11.32 -9.45 -5.36
C GLY A 21 10.01 -10.19 -5.04
N CYS A 22 9.45 -9.97 -3.85
CA CYS A 22 8.21 -10.61 -3.40
C CYS A 22 6.98 -9.77 -3.77
N THR A 23 5.86 -10.43 -3.98
CA THR A 23 4.55 -9.79 -4.13
C THR A 23 3.99 -9.37 -2.76
N ALA A 24 3.55 -8.12 -2.63
CA ALA A 24 2.96 -7.57 -1.41
C ALA A 24 1.44 -7.44 -1.52
N MET A 25 0.74 -7.89 -0.48
CA MET A 25 -0.70 -7.69 -0.32
C MET A 25 -0.96 -6.71 0.82
N LEU A 26 -1.66 -5.60 0.53
CA LEU A 26 -2.00 -4.58 1.52
C LEU A 26 -3.51 -4.45 1.66
N LYS A 27 -4.02 -4.67 2.88
CA LYS A 27 -5.41 -4.37 3.27
C LYS A 27 -5.40 -3.21 4.28
N PRO A 28 -5.51 -1.95 3.83
CA PRO A 28 -5.55 -0.80 4.73
C PRO A 28 -6.86 -0.74 5.53
N SER A 29 -6.82 -0.13 6.72
CA SER A 29 -8.04 0.18 7.48
C SER A 29 -8.81 1.33 6.81
N GLN A 30 -10.11 1.46 7.08
CA GLN A 30 -10.97 2.47 6.41
C GLN A 30 -10.44 3.91 6.50
N LEU A 31 -9.82 4.27 7.64
CA LEU A 31 -9.22 5.59 7.86
C LEU A 31 -7.96 5.82 7.00
N ALA A 32 -7.31 4.76 6.56
CA ALA A 32 -6.10 4.77 5.73
C ALA A 32 -6.38 4.52 4.24
N SER A 33 -7.64 4.30 3.86
CA SER A 33 -8.00 3.82 2.53
C SER A 33 -7.75 4.86 1.43
N ILE A 34 -7.97 6.15 1.69
CA ILE A 34 -7.78 7.20 0.68
C ILE A 34 -6.30 7.33 0.31
N THR A 35 -5.42 7.32 1.30
CA THR A 35 -4.00 7.58 1.13
C THR A 35 -3.25 6.36 0.58
N CYS A 36 -3.71 5.14 0.89
CA CYS A 36 -3.15 3.93 0.27
C CYS A 36 -3.55 3.78 -1.20
N LEU A 37 -4.71 4.30 -1.61
CA LEU A 37 -5.10 4.33 -3.02
C LEU A 37 -4.19 5.27 -3.83
N ASP A 38 -3.85 6.44 -3.30
CA ASP A 38 -2.89 7.35 -3.95
C ASP A 38 -1.52 6.68 -4.14
N LEU A 39 -1.04 5.94 -3.14
CA LEU A 39 0.19 5.15 -3.27
C LEU A 39 0.08 4.11 -4.38
N ALA A 40 -1.07 3.44 -4.52
CA ALA A 40 -1.32 2.49 -5.61
C ALA A 40 -1.15 3.14 -6.98
N VAL A 41 -1.71 4.35 -7.15
CA VAL A 41 -1.66 5.11 -8.40
C VAL A 41 -0.22 5.50 -8.72
N VAL A 42 0.54 5.98 -7.73
CA VAL A 42 1.97 6.32 -7.89
C VAL A 42 2.77 5.07 -8.27
N CYS A 43 2.59 3.95 -7.57
CA CYS A 43 3.26 2.69 -7.89
C CYS A 43 2.94 2.21 -9.31
N ARG A 44 1.69 2.37 -9.76
CA ARG A 44 1.30 2.05 -11.14
C ARG A 44 1.97 2.98 -12.15
N GLY A 45 2.10 4.27 -11.84
CA GLY A 45 2.79 5.25 -12.68
C GLY A 45 4.31 5.05 -12.79
N VAL A 46 4.94 4.49 -11.75
CA VAL A 46 6.38 4.15 -11.72
C VAL A 46 6.68 2.87 -12.53
N GLY A 47 5.66 2.16 -13.01
CA GLY A 47 5.83 0.96 -13.81
C GLY A 47 6.04 -0.31 -12.99
N LEU A 48 5.52 -0.38 -11.75
CA LEU A 48 5.49 -1.63 -11.02
C LEU A 48 4.80 -2.73 -11.85
N PRO A 49 5.33 -3.97 -11.88
CA PRO A 49 4.69 -5.06 -12.57
C PRO A 49 3.30 -5.32 -11.99
N PRO A 50 2.28 -5.58 -12.83
CA PRO A 50 0.93 -5.89 -12.36
C PRO A 50 0.98 -7.14 -11.46
N GLY A 51 0.38 -7.05 -10.27
CA GLY A 51 0.34 -8.13 -9.29
C GLY A 51 1.44 -8.09 -8.21
N VAL A 52 2.46 -7.24 -8.33
CA VAL A 52 3.48 -7.06 -7.29
C VAL A 52 2.95 -6.33 -6.07
N LEU A 53 2.01 -5.39 -6.26
CA LEU A 53 1.30 -4.73 -5.17
C LEU A 53 -0.20 -4.91 -5.37
N ASN A 54 -0.83 -5.68 -4.48
CA ASN A 54 -2.29 -5.88 -4.47
C ASN A 54 -2.90 -5.17 -3.27
N LEU A 55 -3.68 -4.13 -3.56
CA LEU A 55 -4.37 -3.32 -2.56
C LEU A 55 -5.84 -3.72 -2.49
N PHE A 56 -6.27 -4.17 -1.31
CA PHE A 56 -7.65 -4.55 -1.05
C PHE A 56 -8.31 -3.52 -0.16
N THR A 57 -9.12 -2.65 -0.76
CA THR A 57 -9.98 -1.74 -0.02
C THR A 57 -11.30 -2.45 0.31
N GLY A 58 -11.67 -2.45 1.60
CA GLY A 58 -12.93 -3.04 2.02
C GLY A 58 -13.02 -3.21 3.53
N LEU A 59 -14.22 -3.01 4.06
CA LEU A 59 -14.62 -3.42 5.40
C LEU A 59 -14.37 -4.92 5.53
N GLY A 60 -13.37 -5.32 6.33
CA GLY A 60 -13.43 -6.64 6.95
C GLY A 60 -14.50 -6.62 8.04
N PRO A 61 -15.09 -7.77 8.41
CA PRO A 61 -15.78 -7.87 9.70
C PRO A 61 -14.85 -7.49 10.86
#